data_AF-A0A1V5CDP4-F1
#
_entry.id   AF-A0A1V5CDP4-F1
#
_cell.length_a   1.000
_cell.length_b   1.000
_cell.length_c   1.000
_cell.angle_alpha   90.00
_cell.angle_beta   90.00
_cell.angle_gamma   90.00
#
_symmetry.space_group_name_H-M   'P 1'
#
loop_
_entity.id
_entity.type
_entity.pdbx_description
1 polymer ?
#
loop_
_entity_poly.entity_id
_entity_poly.type
_entity_poly.pdbx_seq_one_letter_code
_entity_poly.pdbx_strand_id
1 'polypeptide(L)'
;MPRIQNKAIFCFILATIFVVCFLQGPLLAQTYNFVTAWGSAGSGDGQFNYPTRVAVDSLRNVYVADEDNHRIQKFTSNGTFVTKWGSEGSGDGQFLYPYAVAVDSFGNVYVADNHRVQKFTSNGTFVAKWGSAGSGDGQFSWCSGMAVDSSGNVYVADVYNYRIQKFTSNGTFVTKWGSYGPYDGQFFDPMGVAVDSSGNVYVADSGNYRIQKFTSNGTFITKWGTRGIDDGQFESAGGVAIGPLGNIYVTDALNDRIQKFTSNGTFITKWESTGSGGVAVDRGGNVYQVDSSRNSIQKFSPSRDILWRNTSTGQNLVWYMNGVSRTSSVYLTSVTNQAWKIVGTNDFNNDGKPDILWRNTSTGQNLVWYMNGVSRTSTAYLSTVTSQAWKIVGAGDFNNDGRPDILWRNTSTGQNLVWYMNGAVRTGSVYLTTVTSQAWKIVGTGDFNNDGKPDILWRNTSTGQNLVWYMNGAVRTGSVYLTTVTSQDWKMAGTNDFNNDGKPDILWRNTANGQNLVWYMNGVVRTGSAYLTPVADQNWKMVGGQNNY
;
A
#
# COMPACT_ATOMS: atom_id res chain seq x y z
N MET A 1 90.24 -3.97 -13.40
CA MET A 1 89.90 -2.92 -14.39
C MET A 1 88.65 -3.37 -15.16
N PRO A 2 87.76 -2.45 -15.56
CA PRO A 2 86.29 -2.48 -15.44
C PRO A 2 85.57 -3.24 -16.59
N ARG A 3 84.26 -3.55 -16.62
CA ARG A 3 83.04 -2.74 -16.45
C ARG A 3 81.78 -3.61 -16.26
N ILE A 4 80.93 -3.18 -15.32
CA ILE A 4 79.50 -2.80 -15.44
C ILE A 4 78.55 -3.71 -16.25
N GLN A 5 77.63 -4.38 -15.56
CA GLN A 5 76.19 -4.36 -15.92
C GLN A 5 75.31 -4.23 -14.68
N ASN A 6 74.52 -3.15 -14.64
CA ASN A 6 73.50 -2.83 -13.65
C ASN A 6 72.36 -3.85 -13.71
N LYS A 7 72.07 -4.53 -12.59
CA LYS A 7 70.73 -5.08 -12.32
C LYS A 7 70.00 -4.12 -11.40
N ALA A 8 69.15 -3.29 -11.99
CA ALA A 8 68.17 -2.50 -11.28
C ALA A 8 67.11 -3.45 -10.70
N ILE A 9 66.92 -3.37 -9.38
CA ILE A 9 65.80 -3.99 -8.66
C ILE A 9 64.56 -3.18 -9.01
N PHE A 10 63.71 -3.69 -9.89
CA PHE A 10 62.37 -3.14 -10.11
C PHE A 10 61.47 -3.61 -8.97
N CYS A 11 61.18 -2.69 -8.04
CA CYS A 11 60.13 -2.83 -7.05
C CYS A 11 58.79 -2.60 -7.76
N PHE A 12 58.12 -3.67 -8.21
CA PHE A 12 56.74 -3.59 -8.65
C PHE A 12 55.84 -3.60 -7.41
N ILE A 13 55.27 -2.43 -7.11
CA ILE A 13 54.10 -2.30 -6.24
C ILE A 13 52.95 -2.99 -6.98
N LEU A 14 52.63 -4.24 -6.60
CA LEU A 14 51.34 -4.84 -6.93
C LEU A 14 50.29 -4.08 -6.12
N ALA A 15 49.64 -3.11 -6.76
CA ALA A 15 48.35 -2.62 -6.30
C ALA A 15 47.33 -3.74 -6.51
N THR A 16 47.07 -4.50 -5.45
CA THR A 16 45.94 -5.43 -5.38
C THR A 16 44.66 -4.59 -5.50
N ILE A 17 44.13 -4.48 -6.71
CA ILE A 17 42.75 -4.06 -6.92
C ILE A 17 41.89 -5.19 -6.38
N PHE A 18 41.55 -5.11 -5.09
CA PHE A 18 40.36 -5.77 -4.57
C PHE A 18 39.18 -5.09 -5.25
N VAL A 19 38.75 -5.63 -6.39
CA VAL A 19 37.35 -5.52 -6.77
C VAL A 19 36.60 -6.26 -5.68
N VAL A 20 36.18 -5.53 -4.64
CA VAL A 20 35.08 -5.98 -3.79
C VAL A 20 33.90 -6.03 -4.75
N CYS A 21 33.71 -7.20 -5.35
CA CYS A 21 32.47 -7.56 -5.99
C CYS A 21 31.45 -7.49 -4.86
N PHE A 22 30.74 -6.36 -4.75
CA PHE A 22 29.48 -6.33 -4.04
C PHE A 22 28.60 -7.31 -4.81
N LEU A 23 28.62 -8.58 -4.39
CA LEU A 23 27.46 -9.43 -4.53
C LEU A 23 26.34 -8.62 -3.89
N GLN A 24 25.56 -7.94 -4.76
CA GLN A 24 24.29 -7.36 -4.38
C GLN A 24 23.51 -8.52 -3.76
N GLY A 25 23.48 -8.56 -2.43
CA GLY A 25 22.47 -9.35 -1.74
C GLY A 25 21.13 -8.94 -2.34
N PRO A 26 20.19 -9.88 -2.52
CA PRO A 26 18.91 -9.58 -3.14
C PRO A 26 18.31 -8.35 -2.46
N LEU A 27 17.82 -7.39 -3.27
CA LEU A 27 17.02 -6.29 -2.78
C LEU A 27 15.94 -6.91 -1.90
N LEU A 28 15.98 -6.66 -0.59
CA LEU A 28 14.89 -7.07 0.27
C LEU A 28 13.73 -6.11 -0.05
N ALA A 29 12.89 -6.57 -0.97
CA ALA A 29 11.61 -5.96 -1.27
C ALA A 29 10.73 -6.00 -0.03
N GLN A 30 9.79 -5.06 0.07
CA GLN A 30 8.74 -5.04 1.08
C GLN A 30 8.16 -6.45 1.27
N THR A 31 8.24 -6.98 2.49
CA THR A 31 7.68 -8.30 2.78
C THR A 31 6.21 -8.18 3.12
N TYR A 32 5.44 -9.18 2.75
CA TYR A 32 4.05 -9.32 3.13
C TYR A 32 3.93 -10.41 4.17
N ASN A 33 3.35 -10.08 5.31
CA ASN A 33 3.18 -11.01 6.42
C ASN A 33 1.73 -11.45 6.51
N PHE A 34 1.51 -12.74 6.76
CA PHE A 34 0.19 -13.24 7.14
C PHE A 34 -0.26 -12.59 8.45
N VAL A 35 -1.45 -12.00 8.45
CA VAL A 35 -2.03 -11.33 9.61
C VAL A 35 -3.07 -12.23 10.27
N THR A 36 -4.04 -12.67 9.49
CA THR A 36 -5.15 -13.49 9.99
C THR A 36 -5.84 -14.21 8.84
N ALA A 37 -6.63 -15.22 9.17
CA ALA A 37 -7.62 -15.80 8.29
C ALA A 37 -8.96 -15.93 9.03
N TRP A 38 -10.06 -15.78 8.30
CA TRP A 38 -11.39 -16.01 8.83
C TRP A 38 -12.24 -16.79 7.83
N GLY A 39 -13.27 -17.44 8.34
CA GLY A 39 -14.09 -18.36 7.57
C GLY A 39 -13.93 -19.80 8.01
N SER A 40 -14.98 -20.58 7.78
CA SER A 40 -14.98 -22.03 7.86
C SER A 40 -16.01 -22.57 6.88
N ALA A 41 -15.96 -23.87 6.57
CA ALA A 41 -17.02 -24.50 5.78
C ALA A 41 -18.39 -24.35 6.47
N GLY A 42 -19.43 -24.03 5.71
CA GLY A 42 -20.82 -23.99 6.18
C GLY A 42 -21.67 -22.89 5.53
N SER A 43 -22.88 -22.73 6.05
CA SER A 43 -23.88 -21.78 5.56
C SER A 43 -24.29 -20.72 6.59
N GLY A 44 -23.71 -20.73 7.80
CA GLY A 44 -23.87 -19.70 8.82
C GLY A 44 -23.19 -18.37 8.46
N ASP A 45 -23.37 -17.36 9.30
CA ASP A 45 -22.71 -16.05 9.14
C ASP A 45 -21.19 -16.20 9.32
N GLY A 46 -20.43 -15.69 8.35
CA GLY A 46 -18.97 -15.87 8.32
C GLY A 46 -18.50 -17.28 8.00
N GLN A 47 -19.39 -18.20 7.63
CA GLN A 47 -19.04 -19.49 7.03
C GLN A 47 -19.19 -19.41 5.51
N PHE A 48 -18.41 -20.19 4.77
CA PHE A 48 -18.44 -20.22 3.31
C PHE A 48 -18.63 -21.63 2.77
N ASN A 49 -19.17 -21.71 1.57
CA ASN A 49 -19.18 -22.90 0.74
C ASN A 49 -18.68 -22.50 -0.66
N TYR A 50 -17.45 -22.90 -0.95
CA TYR A 50 -16.73 -22.57 -2.17
C TYR A 50 -16.65 -21.05 -2.45
N PRO A 51 -16.00 -20.26 -1.56
CA PRO A 51 -15.80 -18.85 -1.83
C PRO A 51 -14.84 -18.67 -3.01
N THR A 52 -15.11 -17.71 -3.90
CA THR A 52 -14.40 -17.59 -5.19
C THR A 52 -13.58 -16.32 -5.35
N ARG A 53 -14.20 -15.15 -5.18
CA ARG A 53 -13.57 -13.84 -5.37
C ARG A 53 -13.89 -12.91 -4.22
N VAL A 54 -13.01 -11.93 -4.05
CA VAL A 54 -13.07 -10.93 -2.98
C VAL A 54 -12.92 -9.53 -3.57
N ALA A 55 -13.62 -8.56 -2.99
CA ALA A 55 -13.45 -7.14 -3.25
C ALA A 55 -13.34 -6.36 -1.93
N VAL A 56 -12.77 -5.16 -1.99
CA VAL A 56 -12.66 -4.28 -0.84
C VAL A 56 -13.06 -2.86 -1.21
N ASP A 57 -13.82 -2.20 -0.34
CA ASP A 57 -14.26 -0.81 -0.56
C ASP A 57 -13.31 0.22 0.07
N SER A 58 -13.59 1.50 -0.16
CA SER A 58 -12.81 2.62 0.38
C SER A 58 -12.80 2.70 1.91
N LEU A 59 -13.80 2.10 2.57
CA LEU A 59 -13.92 1.98 4.02
C LEU A 59 -13.31 0.67 4.55
N ARG A 60 -12.65 -0.10 3.67
CA ARG A 60 -11.99 -1.37 3.95
C ARG A 60 -12.94 -2.48 4.38
N ASN A 61 -14.22 -2.41 3.99
CA ASN A 61 -15.10 -3.56 4.09
C ASN A 61 -14.74 -4.58 3.02
N VAL A 62 -14.71 -5.85 3.40
CA VAL A 62 -14.34 -6.97 2.53
C VAL A 62 -15.61 -7.69 2.09
N TYR A 63 -15.80 -7.84 0.79
CA TYR A 63 -16.96 -8.49 0.18
C TYR A 63 -16.50 -9.80 -0.45
N VAL A 64 -17.22 -10.89 -0.20
CA VAL A 64 -16.85 -12.23 -0.67
C VAL A 64 -18.03 -12.84 -1.42
N ALA A 65 -17.77 -13.34 -2.62
CA ALA A 65 -18.69 -14.19 -3.36
C ALA A 65 -18.62 -15.62 -2.80
N ASP A 66 -19.74 -16.08 -2.26
CA ASP A 66 -19.91 -17.38 -1.59
C ASP A 66 -20.77 -18.26 -2.50
N GLU A 67 -20.10 -18.91 -3.46
CA GLU A 67 -20.70 -19.42 -4.71
C GLU A 67 -21.82 -20.42 -4.44
N ASP A 68 -21.51 -21.49 -3.71
CA ASP A 68 -22.47 -22.59 -3.48
C ASP A 68 -23.51 -22.24 -2.39
N ASN A 69 -23.32 -21.15 -1.66
CA ASN A 69 -24.34 -20.60 -0.77
C ASN A 69 -25.21 -19.53 -1.46
N HIS A 70 -24.98 -19.25 -2.75
CA HIS A 70 -25.78 -18.31 -3.55
C HIS A 70 -25.91 -16.91 -2.91
N ARG A 71 -24.81 -16.39 -2.36
CA ARG A 71 -24.83 -15.12 -1.61
C ARG A 71 -23.52 -14.35 -1.70
N ILE A 72 -23.61 -13.07 -1.33
CA ILE A 72 -22.46 -12.23 -1.02
C ILE A 72 -22.43 -11.99 0.48
N GLN A 73 -21.25 -12.08 1.08
CA GLN A 73 -21.03 -11.71 2.48
C GLN A 73 -20.11 -10.50 2.58
N LYS A 74 -20.41 -9.60 3.52
CA LYS A 74 -19.63 -8.39 3.83
C LYS A 74 -19.03 -8.51 5.23
N PHE A 75 -17.77 -8.14 5.35
CA PHE A 75 -16.97 -8.17 6.57
C PHE A 75 -16.28 -6.82 6.79
N THR A 76 -15.86 -6.57 8.02
CA THR A 76 -14.87 -5.53 8.31
C THR A 76 -13.47 -5.95 7.82
N SER A 77 -12.51 -5.02 7.80
CA SER A 77 -11.10 -5.30 7.45
C SER A 77 -10.41 -6.34 8.34
N ASN A 78 -11.00 -6.68 9.48
CA ASN A 78 -10.49 -7.67 10.45
C ASN A 78 -11.29 -8.99 10.42
N GLY A 79 -12.19 -9.17 9.43
CA GLY A 79 -12.92 -10.43 9.24
C GLY A 79 -14.17 -10.59 10.11
N THR A 80 -14.59 -9.55 10.85
CA THR A 80 -15.88 -9.58 11.56
C THR A 80 -17.02 -9.49 10.56
N PHE A 81 -17.97 -10.42 10.61
CA PHE A 81 -19.18 -10.42 9.78
C PHE A 81 -20.01 -9.14 10.00
N VAL A 82 -20.50 -8.55 8.91
CA VAL A 82 -21.33 -7.34 8.93
C VAL A 82 -22.74 -7.66 8.45
N THR A 83 -22.86 -8.21 7.24
CA THR A 83 -24.15 -8.56 6.63
C THR A 83 -23.96 -9.54 5.46
N LYS A 84 -25.06 -10.09 4.96
CA LYS A 84 -25.11 -10.90 3.75
C LYS A 84 -26.41 -10.65 2.98
N TRP A 85 -26.38 -10.90 1.68
CA TRP A 85 -27.57 -10.87 0.84
C TRP A 85 -27.42 -11.87 -0.31
N GLY A 86 -28.55 -12.21 -0.94
CA GLY A 86 -28.62 -13.29 -1.92
C GLY A 86 -29.39 -14.50 -1.40
N SER A 87 -29.99 -15.20 -2.34
CA SER A 87 -30.59 -16.53 -2.19
C SER A 87 -30.54 -17.21 -3.56
N GLU A 88 -30.67 -18.52 -3.61
CA GLU A 88 -30.69 -19.24 -4.89
C GLU A 88 -31.84 -18.75 -5.80
N GLY A 89 -31.52 -18.44 -7.05
CA GLY A 89 -32.52 -18.13 -8.07
C GLY A 89 -32.10 -17.09 -9.11
N SER A 90 -33.01 -16.82 -10.04
CA SER A 90 -32.81 -15.89 -11.16
C SER A 90 -33.56 -14.55 -11.00
N GLY A 91 -34.26 -14.35 -9.88
CA GLY A 91 -34.91 -13.08 -9.54
C GLY A 91 -33.93 -11.94 -9.22
N ASP A 92 -34.47 -10.76 -8.99
CA ASP A 92 -33.69 -9.57 -8.58
C ASP A 92 -33.12 -9.79 -7.18
N GLY A 93 -31.80 -9.71 -7.05
CA GLY A 93 -31.10 -9.97 -5.79
C GLY A 93 -31.02 -11.45 -5.38
N GLN A 94 -31.43 -12.37 -6.25
CA GLN A 94 -31.12 -13.79 -6.14
C GLN A 94 -29.89 -14.12 -7.00
N PHE A 95 -29.16 -15.19 -6.66
CA PHE A 95 -27.96 -15.60 -7.36
C PHE A 95 -28.00 -17.07 -7.78
N LEU A 96 -27.41 -17.36 -8.94
CA LEU A 96 -27.03 -18.71 -9.35
C LEU A 96 -25.51 -18.71 -9.51
N TYR A 97 -24.81 -19.32 -8.55
CA TYR A 97 -23.34 -19.39 -8.55
C TYR A 97 -22.67 -18.02 -8.73
N PRO A 98 -22.81 -17.09 -7.75
CA PRO A 98 -22.11 -15.81 -7.80
C PRO A 98 -20.60 -16.06 -7.75
N TYR A 99 -19.89 -15.63 -8.79
CA TYR A 99 -18.47 -15.93 -8.96
C TYR A 99 -17.56 -14.74 -8.68
N ALA A 100 -17.98 -13.52 -9.00
CA ALA A 100 -17.18 -12.33 -8.72
C ALA A 100 -17.98 -11.22 -8.08
N VAL A 101 -17.26 -10.42 -7.30
CA VAL A 101 -17.76 -9.19 -6.70
C VAL A 101 -16.76 -8.07 -6.98
N ALA A 102 -17.25 -6.88 -7.28
CA ALA A 102 -16.49 -5.64 -7.42
C ALA A 102 -17.22 -4.50 -6.73
N VAL A 103 -16.51 -3.48 -6.26
CA VAL A 103 -17.11 -2.32 -5.57
C VAL A 103 -16.56 -1.03 -6.16
N ASP A 104 -17.44 -0.06 -6.43
CA ASP A 104 -17.03 1.26 -6.91
C ASP A 104 -16.76 2.26 -5.78
N SER A 105 -16.24 3.43 -6.13
CA SER A 105 -15.91 4.51 -5.18
C SER A 105 -17.14 5.11 -4.48
N PHE A 106 -18.35 4.87 -4.99
CA PHE A 106 -19.61 5.29 -4.36
C PHE A 106 -20.18 4.21 -3.45
N GLY A 107 -19.53 3.04 -3.36
CA GLY A 107 -19.97 1.91 -2.56
C GLY A 107 -21.04 1.04 -3.23
N ASN A 108 -21.27 1.16 -4.53
CA ASN A 108 -22.13 0.19 -5.22
C ASN A 108 -21.36 -1.11 -5.41
N VAL A 109 -22.06 -2.22 -5.15
CA VAL A 109 -21.50 -3.58 -5.25
C VAL A 109 -22.02 -4.23 -6.52
N TYR A 110 -21.13 -4.74 -7.36
CA TYR A 110 -21.44 -5.41 -8.60
C TYR A 110 -21.09 -6.89 -8.45
N VAL A 111 -21.99 -7.77 -8.86
CA VAL A 111 -21.86 -9.22 -8.72
C VAL A 111 -22.02 -9.85 -10.08
N ALA A 112 -21.04 -10.65 -10.51
CA ALA A 112 -21.20 -11.58 -11.61
C ALA A 112 -21.81 -12.87 -11.06
N ASP A 113 -23.00 -13.23 -11.54
CA ASP A 113 -23.60 -14.52 -11.28
C ASP A 113 -24.05 -15.16 -12.59
N ASN A 114 -23.57 -16.38 -12.86
CA ASN A 114 -23.86 -17.13 -14.07
C ASN A 114 -23.56 -16.36 -15.39
N HIS A 115 -24.61 -15.85 -16.07
CA HIS A 115 -24.54 -15.13 -17.35
C HIS A 115 -24.98 -13.66 -17.26
N ARG A 116 -24.90 -13.06 -16.07
CA ARG A 116 -25.35 -11.69 -15.84
C ARG A 116 -24.51 -10.98 -14.79
N VAL A 117 -24.66 -9.66 -14.77
CA VAL A 117 -24.15 -8.80 -13.72
C VAL A 117 -25.33 -8.15 -13.00
N GLN A 118 -25.27 -8.14 -11.68
CA GLN A 118 -26.22 -7.45 -10.82
C GLN A 118 -25.52 -6.37 -10.00
N LYS A 119 -26.18 -5.22 -9.83
CA LYS A 119 -25.71 -4.08 -9.06
C LYS A 119 -26.55 -3.90 -7.81
N PHE A 120 -25.88 -3.59 -6.71
CA PHE A 120 -26.45 -3.41 -5.38
C PHE A 120 -25.91 -2.16 -4.71
N THR A 121 -26.64 -1.67 -3.70
CA THR A 121 -26.08 -0.74 -2.72
C THR A 121 -25.07 -1.44 -1.80
N SER A 122 -24.29 -0.68 -1.03
CA SER A 122 -23.35 -1.22 -0.03
C SER A 122 -24.00 -2.04 1.10
N ASN A 123 -25.33 -1.99 1.21
CA ASN A 123 -26.16 -2.74 2.15
C ASN A 123 -26.88 -3.94 1.49
N GLY A 124 -26.61 -4.23 0.22
CA GLY A 124 -27.18 -5.39 -0.48
C GLY A 124 -28.56 -5.18 -1.09
N THR A 125 -29.06 -3.93 -1.18
CA THR A 125 -30.32 -3.64 -1.88
C THR A 125 -30.09 -3.69 -3.38
N PHE A 126 -30.90 -4.47 -4.11
CA PHE A 126 -30.85 -4.56 -5.57
C PHE A 126 -31.09 -3.19 -6.23
N VAL A 127 -30.30 -2.90 -7.28
CA VAL A 127 -30.39 -1.64 -8.05
C VAL A 127 -30.66 -1.92 -9.54
N ALA A 128 -29.89 -2.81 -10.15
CA ALA A 128 -30.00 -3.10 -11.59
C ALA A 128 -29.44 -4.48 -11.93
N LYS A 129 -29.83 -5.02 -13.09
CA LYS A 129 -29.23 -6.21 -13.69
C LYS A 129 -29.12 -6.07 -15.19
N TRP A 130 -28.10 -6.67 -15.77
CA TRP A 130 -27.93 -6.78 -17.22
C TRP A 130 -27.15 -8.05 -17.58
N GLY A 131 -27.24 -8.44 -18.83
CA GLY A 131 -26.62 -9.67 -19.33
C GLY A 131 -27.64 -10.78 -19.60
N SER A 132 -27.28 -11.65 -20.54
CA SER A 132 -27.96 -12.90 -20.84
C SER A 132 -26.97 -13.93 -21.36
N ALA A 133 -27.34 -15.19 -21.42
CA ALA A 133 -26.51 -16.21 -22.08
C ALA A 133 -26.31 -15.88 -23.57
N GLY A 134 -25.11 -16.12 -24.09
CA GLY A 134 -24.79 -15.99 -25.51
C GLY A 134 -23.42 -15.37 -25.81
N SER A 135 -23.21 -15.01 -27.07
CA SER A 135 -21.94 -14.46 -27.59
C SER A 135 -22.08 -13.08 -28.23
N GLY A 136 -23.30 -12.51 -28.26
CA GLY A 136 -23.56 -11.14 -28.70
C GLY A 136 -23.05 -10.08 -27.72
N ASP A 137 -23.22 -8.81 -28.06
CA ASP A 137 -22.86 -7.68 -27.19
C ASP A 137 -23.75 -7.68 -25.95
N GLY A 138 -23.12 -7.60 -24.77
CA GLY A 138 -23.84 -7.72 -23.50
C GLY A 138 -24.32 -9.13 -23.17
N GLN A 139 -24.00 -10.15 -23.96
CA GLN A 139 -24.25 -11.55 -23.64
C GLN A 139 -22.98 -12.21 -23.12
N PHE A 140 -23.12 -13.24 -22.28
CA PHE A 140 -21.99 -13.89 -21.60
C PHE A 140 -22.06 -15.41 -21.73
N SER A 141 -20.87 -16.02 -21.80
CA SER A 141 -20.64 -17.45 -21.66
C SER A 141 -19.68 -17.64 -20.48
N TRP A 142 -20.26 -17.55 -19.28
CA TRP A 142 -19.61 -17.48 -17.96
C TRP A 142 -18.90 -16.16 -17.64
N CYS A 143 -19.51 -15.38 -16.75
CA CYS A 143 -18.89 -14.18 -16.16
C CYS A 143 -17.96 -14.57 -15.02
N SER A 144 -16.67 -14.23 -15.10
CA SER A 144 -15.71 -14.43 -14.01
C SER A 144 -15.28 -13.09 -13.40
N GLY A 145 -14.01 -12.71 -13.51
CA GLY A 145 -13.44 -11.49 -12.95
C GLY A 145 -14.13 -10.20 -13.39
N MET A 146 -14.26 -9.26 -12.45
CA MET A 146 -14.86 -7.96 -12.68
C MET A 146 -14.03 -6.83 -12.07
N ALA A 147 -14.05 -5.67 -12.71
CA ALA A 147 -13.48 -4.44 -12.17
C ALA A 147 -14.37 -3.24 -12.51
N VAL A 148 -14.30 -2.19 -11.70
CA VAL A 148 -15.03 -0.93 -11.95
C VAL A 148 -14.04 0.22 -11.90
N ASP A 149 -14.05 1.08 -12.92
CA ASP A 149 -13.17 2.26 -12.94
C ASP A 149 -13.77 3.45 -12.18
N SER A 150 -12.98 4.50 -12.00
CA SER A 150 -13.37 5.72 -11.29
C SER A 150 -14.53 6.49 -11.96
N SER A 151 -14.81 6.22 -13.23
CA SER A 151 -15.96 6.77 -13.96
C SER A 151 -17.20 5.87 -13.86
N GLY A 152 -17.10 4.73 -13.18
CA GLY A 152 -18.18 3.76 -12.99
C GLY A 152 -18.34 2.79 -14.16
N ASN A 153 -17.39 2.69 -15.10
CA ASN A 153 -17.48 1.66 -16.14
C ASN A 153 -17.13 0.29 -15.54
N VAL A 154 -17.91 -0.72 -15.91
CA VAL A 154 -17.77 -2.09 -15.44
C VAL A 154 -17.10 -2.94 -16.51
N TYR A 155 -16.00 -3.57 -16.17
CA TYR A 155 -15.25 -4.49 -17.03
C TYR A 155 -15.51 -5.91 -16.54
N VAL A 156 -15.85 -6.81 -17.46
CA VAL A 156 -16.24 -8.19 -17.14
C VAL A 156 -15.46 -9.14 -18.04
N ALA A 157 -14.80 -10.12 -17.44
CA ALA A 157 -14.24 -11.25 -18.17
C ALA A 157 -15.35 -12.23 -18.55
N ASP A 158 -15.49 -12.44 -19.86
CA ASP A 158 -16.45 -13.36 -20.48
C ASP A 158 -15.67 -14.58 -20.95
N VAL A 159 -15.53 -15.55 -20.05
CA VAL A 159 -14.46 -16.55 -20.07
C VAL A 159 -14.51 -17.40 -21.32
N TYR A 160 -15.64 -18.05 -21.57
CA TYR A 160 -15.77 -19.00 -22.67
C TYR A 160 -16.07 -18.32 -24.02
N ASN A 161 -16.25 -17.00 -24.02
CA ASN A 161 -16.18 -16.19 -25.24
C ASN A 161 -14.79 -15.55 -25.44
N TYR A 162 -13.82 -15.83 -24.56
CA TYR A 162 -12.42 -15.40 -24.66
C TYR A 162 -12.25 -13.89 -24.85
N ARG A 163 -13.01 -13.09 -24.09
CA ARG A 163 -13.04 -11.64 -24.26
C ARG A 163 -13.30 -10.89 -22.96
N ILE A 164 -12.98 -9.60 -22.98
CA ILE A 164 -13.41 -8.65 -21.96
C ILE A 164 -14.51 -7.78 -22.57
N GLN A 165 -15.57 -7.52 -21.80
CA GLN A 165 -16.62 -6.59 -22.15
C GLN A 165 -16.65 -5.42 -21.17
N LYS A 166 -16.91 -4.21 -21.69
CA LYS A 166 -17.03 -2.98 -20.93
C LYS A 166 -18.47 -2.46 -21.00
N PHE A 167 -18.98 -2.04 -19.86
CA PHE A 167 -20.32 -1.47 -19.69
C PHE A 167 -20.27 -0.14 -18.96
N THR A 168 -21.29 0.69 -19.13
CA THR A 168 -21.53 1.81 -18.22
C THR A 168 -22.02 1.31 -16.85
N SER A 169 -22.06 2.19 -15.85
CA SER A 169 -22.56 1.89 -14.50
C SER A 169 -24.04 1.46 -14.45
N ASN A 170 -24.78 1.64 -15.56
CA ASN A 170 -26.17 1.25 -15.75
C ASN A 170 -26.32 -0.01 -16.65
N GLY A 171 -25.21 -0.66 -17.03
CA GLY A 171 -25.24 -1.90 -17.79
C GLY A 171 -25.36 -1.75 -19.31
N THR A 172 -25.23 -0.53 -19.85
CA THR A 172 -25.18 -0.33 -21.31
C THR A 172 -23.84 -0.80 -21.85
N PHE A 173 -23.86 -1.67 -22.86
CA PHE A 173 -22.64 -2.13 -23.55
C PHE A 173 -21.89 -0.94 -24.17
N VAL A 174 -20.57 -0.91 -23.97
CA VAL A 174 -19.68 0.13 -24.50
C VAL A 174 -18.75 -0.43 -25.58
N THR A 175 -18.00 -1.48 -25.25
CA THR A 175 -17.05 -2.11 -26.18
C THR A 175 -16.67 -3.51 -25.67
N LYS A 176 -16.00 -4.28 -26.54
CA LYS A 176 -15.38 -5.56 -26.22
C LYS A 176 -14.08 -5.75 -26.98
N TRP A 177 -13.18 -6.54 -26.42
CA TRP A 177 -11.95 -6.98 -27.09
C TRP A 177 -11.54 -8.36 -26.60
N GLY A 178 -10.76 -9.06 -27.42
CA GLY A 178 -10.39 -10.45 -27.16
C GLY A 178 -10.91 -11.41 -28.21
N SER A 179 -10.16 -12.47 -28.40
CA SER A 179 -10.54 -13.69 -29.11
C SER A 179 -9.74 -14.85 -28.51
N TYR A 180 -10.12 -16.08 -28.83
CA TYR A 180 -9.31 -17.24 -28.44
C TYR A 180 -7.90 -17.16 -29.04
N GLY A 181 -6.87 -17.45 -28.23
CA GLY A 181 -5.51 -17.71 -28.72
C GLY A 181 -4.40 -17.14 -27.85
N PRO A 182 -3.12 -17.37 -28.25
CA PRO A 182 -1.95 -17.02 -27.46
C PRO A 182 -1.32 -15.67 -27.83
N TYR A 183 -1.82 -14.97 -28.85
CA TYR A 183 -1.22 -13.71 -29.30
C TYR A 183 -1.67 -12.51 -28.46
N ASP A 184 -1.07 -11.35 -28.70
CA ASP A 184 -1.38 -10.12 -27.97
C ASP A 184 -2.84 -9.72 -28.21
N GLY A 185 -3.57 -9.44 -27.12
CA GLY A 185 -5.00 -9.17 -27.19
C GLY A 185 -5.88 -10.40 -27.44
N GLN A 186 -5.32 -11.60 -27.48
CA GLN A 186 -6.07 -12.86 -27.42
C GLN A 186 -5.98 -13.47 -26.03
N PHE A 187 -6.97 -14.30 -25.67
CA PHE A 187 -7.10 -14.89 -24.35
C PHE A 187 -7.35 -16.39 -24.43
N PHE A 188 -6.94 -17.09 -23.38
CA PHE A 188 -7.37 -18.42 -23.02
C PHE A 188 -7.67 -18.43 -21.52
N ASP A 189 -8.94 -18.60 -21.17
CA ASP A 189 -9.47 -18.50 -19.80
C ASP A 189 -9.10 -17.18 -19.07
N PRO A 190 -9.60 -16.02 -19.53
CA PRO A 190 -9.42 -14.77 -18.80
C PRO A 190 -10.21 -14.81 -17.49
N MET A 191 -9.54 -14.90 -16.34
CA MET A 191 -10.17 -15.17 -15.02
C MET A 191 -10.29 -13.94 -14.11
N GLY A 192 -9.41 -12.97 -14.28
CA GLY A 192 -9.27 -11.82 -13.41
C GLY A 192 -9.18 -10.53 -14.22
N VAL A 193 -9.82 -9.47 -13.74
CA VAL A 193 -9.76 -8.14 -14.35
C VAL A 193 -9.51 -7.13 -13.24
N ALA A 194 -8.61 -6.19 -13.47
CA ALA A 194 -8.41 -5.01 -12.62
C ALA A 194 -8.24 -3.76 -13.50
N VAL A 195 -8.59 -2.59 -13.00
CA VAL A 195 -8.46 -1.32 -13.72
C VAL A 195 -7.79 -0.26 -12.85
N ASP A 196 -6.76 0.41 -13.38
CA ASP A 196 -6.05 1.46 -12.64
C ASP A 196 -6.75 2.83 -12.76
N SER A 197 -6.28 3.80 -11.98
CA SER A 197 -6.81 5.17 -11.99
C SER A 197 -6.59 5.92 -13.30
N SER A 198 -5.67 5.44 -14.16
CA SER A 198 -5.43 5.96 -15.51
C SER A 198 -6.31 5.28 -16.57
N GLY A 199 -7.13 4.31 -16.17
CA GLY A 199 -8.00 3.53 -17.05
C GLY A 199 -7.30 2.39 -17.78
N ASN A 200 -6.09 1.99 -17.40
CA ASN A 200 -5.48 0.79 -17.95
C ASN A 200 -6.13 -0.46 -17.34
N VAL A 201 -6.43 -1.44 -18.19
CA VAL A 201 -7.09 -2.69 -17.81
C VAL A 201 -6.07 -3.82 -17.79
N TYR A 202 -6.01 -4.53 -16.68
CA TYR A 202 -5.13 -5.67 -16.45
C TYR A 202 -5.96 -6.94 -16.44
N VAL A 203 -5.60 -7.91 -17.27
CA VAL A 203 -6.33 -9.17 -17.43
C VAL A 203 -5.41 -10.32 -17.07
N ALA A 204 -5.86 -11.16 -16.13
CA ALA A 204 -5.22 -12.42 -15.84
C ALA A 204 -5.68 -13.46 -16.87
N ASP A 205 -4.80 -13.75 -17.83
CA ASP A 205 -5.02 -14.66 -18.95
C ASP A 205 -4.51 -16.04 -18.54
N SER A 206 -5.29 -16.69 -17.67
CA SER A 206 -4.84 -17.82 -16.84
C SER A 206 -4.39 -19.02 -17.66
N GLY A 207 -5.11 -19.35 -18.72
CA GLY A 207 -4.77 -20.46 -19.62
C GLY A 207 -3.49 -20.21 -20.43
N ASN A 208 -3.08 -18.95 -20.58
CA ASN A 208 -1.82 -18.56 -21.20
C ASN A 208 -0.72 -18.18 -20.18
N TYR A 209 -0.94 -18.39 -18.88
CA TYR A 209 0.05 -18.18 -17.81
C TYR A 209 0.65 -16.76 -17.79
N ARG A 210 -0.17 -15.74 -18.03
CA ARG A 210 0.31 -14.36 -18.18
C ARG A 210 -0.70 -13.32 -17.73
N ILE A 211 -0.21 -12.11 -17.50
CA ILE A 211 -1.01 -10.90 -17.37
C ILE A 211 -0.86 -10.06 -18.64
N GLN A 212 -1.97 -9.55 -19.15
CA GLN A 212 -1.98 -8.58 -20.24
C GLN A 212 -2.55 -7.24 -19.78
N LYS A 213 -1.92 -6.13 -20.21
CA LYS A 213 -2.33 -4.76 -19.94
C LYS A 213 -2.87 -4.11 -21.21
N PHE A 214 -4.00 -3.41 -21.08
CA PHE A 214 -4.71 -2.74 -22.17
C PHE A 214 -5.06 -1.30 -21.80
N THR A 215 -5.35 -0.48 -22.82
CA THR A 215 -6.04 0.79 -22.61
C THR A 215 -7.51 0.54 -22.23
N SER A 216 -8.22 1.57 -21.78
CA SER A 216 -9.66 1.49 -21.46
C SER A 216 -10.58 1.14 -22.64
N ASN A 217 -10.04 1.16 -23.87
CA ASN A 217 -10.71 0.79 -25.11
C ASN A 217 -10.25 -0.57 -25.66
N GLY A 218 -9.40 -1.32 -24.93
CA GLY A 218 -8.98 -2.66 -25.32
C GLY A 218 -7.75 -2.73 -26.23
N THR A 219 -7.03 -1.63 -26.44
CA THR A 219 -5.76 -1.65 -27.18
C THR A 219 -4.67 -2.27 -26.31
N PHE A 220 -3.98 -3.30 -26.82
CA PHE A 220 -2.87 -3.94 -26.12
C PHE A 220 -1.73 -2.95 -25.82
N ILE A 221 -1.18 -3.00 -24.61
CA ILE A 221 -0.05 -2.18 -24.16
C ILE A 221 1.18 -3.05 -23.92
N THR A 222 1.07 -4.05 -23.06
CA THR A 222 2.17 -4.94 -22.70
C THR A 222 1.65 -6.23 -22.07
N LYS A 223 2.53 -7.22 -21.91
CA LYS A 223 2.29 -8.46 -21.17
C LYS A 223 3.53 -8.91 -20.41
N TRP A 224 3.31 -9.72 -19.39
CA TRP A 224 4.37 -10.42 -18.68
C TRP A 224 3.83 -11.73 -18.11
N GLY A 225 4.74 -12.63 -17.76
CA GLY A 225 4.39 -13.98 -17.36
C GLY A 225 4.68 -15.01 -18.44
N THR A 226 5.14 -16.17 -17.98
CA THR A 226 5.22 -17.43 -18.71
C THR A 226 4.91 -18.56 -17.74
N ARG A 227 4.65 -19.76 -18.25
CA ARG A 227 4.49 -20.93 -17.38
C ARG A 227 5.74 -21.20 -16.55
N GLY A 228 5.58 -21.49 -15.25
CA GLY A 228 6.66 -21.96 -14.38
C GLY A 228 6.59 -21.46 -12.94
N ILE A 229 7.68 -21.65 -12.20
CA ILE A 229 7.77 -21.43 -10.75
C ILE A 229 8.72 -20.29 -10.37
N ASP A 230 9.45 -19.71 -11.32
CA ASP A 230 10.39 -18.63 -11.04
C ASP A 230 9.68 -17.29 -10.81
N ASP A 231 10.44 -16.27 -10.41
CA ASP A 231 9.90 -14.92 -10.23
C ASP A 231 9.33 -14.37 -11.54
N GLY A 232 8.08 -13.93 -11.48
CA GLY A 232 7.34 -13.45 -12.65
C GLY A 232 6.81 -14.53 -13.58
N GLN A 233 6.94 -15.81 -13.25
CA GLN A 233 6.25 -16.92 -13.92
C GLN A 233 4.99 -17.33 -13.17
N PHE A 234 4.06 -18.01 -13.83
CA PHE A 234 2.79 -18.43 -13.24
C PHE A 234 2.46 -19.88 -13.63
N GLU A 235 1.87 -20.65 -12.72
CA GLU A 235 1.23 -21.93 -13.05
C GLU A 235 -0.31 -21.78 -13.04
N SER A 236 -0.84 -20.78 -12.33
CA SER A 236 -2.25 -20.38 -12.44
C SER A 236 -2.45 -18.91 -12.04
N ALA A 237 -2.34 -18.00 -13.01
CA ALA A 237 -2.60 -16.58 -12.79
C ALA A 237 -4.12 -16.33 -12.68
N GLY A 238 -4.72 -16.54 -11.51
CA GLY A 238 -6.18 -16.54 -11.35
C GLY A 238 -6.80 -15.17 -11.08
N GLY A 239 -6.37 -14.53 -10.00
CA GLY A 239 -6.84 -13.22 -9.56
C GLY A 239 -5.79 -12.13 -9.84
N VAL A 240 -6.26 -10.95 -10.21
CA VAL A 240 -5.42 -9.75 -10.35
C VAL A 240 -6.06 -8.59 -9.59
N ALA A 241 -5.27 -7.85 -8.83
CA ALA A 241 -5.68 -6.65 -8.11
C ALA A 241 -4.62 -5.55 -8.21
N ILE A 242 -5.05 -4.31 -7.98
CA ILE A 242 -4.18 -3.14 -8.02
C ILE A 242 -4.11 -2.55 -6.62
N GLY A 243 -2.88 -2.34 -6.13
CA GLY A 243 -2.64 -1.67 -4.86
C GLY A 243 -2.74 -0.14 -4.98
N PRO A 244 -2.75 0.57 -3.84
CA PRO A 244 -2.92 2.03 -3.78
C PRO A 244 -1.84 2.82 -4.54
N LEU A 245 -0.67 2.20 -4.75
CA LEU A 245 0.48 2.79 -5.45
C LEU A 245 0.58 2.30 -6.92
N GLY A 246 -0.47 1.70 -7.47
CA GLY A 246 -0.49 1.20 -8.85
C GLY A 246 0.28 -0.11 -9.09
N ASN A 247 0.78 -0.74 -8.03
CA ASN A 247 1.41 -2.07 -8.11
C ASN A 247 0.37 -3.16 -8.37
N ILE A 248 0.74 -4.18 -9.14
CA ILE A 248 -0.15 -5.27 -9.56
C ILE A 248 0.10 -6.50 -8.70
N TYR A 249 -0.97 -7.10 -8.17
CA TYR A 249 -0.95 -8.27 -7.30
C TYR A 249 -1.63 -9.41 -8.03
N VAL A 250 -0.95 -10.54 -8.15
CA VAL A 250 -1.43 -11.70 -8.92
C VAL A 250 -1.40 -12.94 -8.04
N THR A 251 -2.53 -13.64 -7.94
CA THR A 251 -2.55 -14.97 -7.31
C THR A 251 -2.01 -15.98 -8.29
N ASP A 252 -1.06 -16.79 -7.82
CA ASP A 252 -0.46 -17.88 -8.56
C ASP A 252 -0.82 -19.19 -7.84
N ALA A 253 -2.08 -19.58 -8.00
CA ALA A 253 -2.78 -20.51 -7.11
C ALA A 253 -2.12 -21.88 -7.01
N LEU A 254 -1.57 -22.38 -8.13
CA LEU A 254 -0.93 -23.71 -8.17
C LEU A 254 0.52 -23.70 -7.68
N ASN A 255 1.08 -22.52 -7.44
CA ASN A 255 2.40 -22.32 -6.84
C ASN A 255 2.31 -21.83 -5.38
N ASP A 256 1.13 -21.87 -4.77
CA ASP A 256 0.85 -21.45 -3.39
C ASP A 256 1.49 -20.10 -3.05
N ARG A 257 1.28 -19.09 -3.91
CA ARG A 257 1.86 -17.75 -3.71
C ARG A 257 1.03 -16.61 -4.29
N ILE A 258 1.29 -15.42 -3.77
CA ILE A 258 0.96 -14.15 -4.42
C ILE A 258 2.26 -13.51 -4.90
N GLN A 259 2.22 -12.92 -6.10
CA GLN A 259 3.31 -12.12 -6.63
C GLN A 259 2.87 -10.67 -6.84
N LYS A 260 3.78 -9.73 -6.53
CA LYS A 260 3.60 -8.30 -6.69
C LYS A 260 4.53 -7.77 -7.78
N PHE A 261 4.02 -6.91 -8.64
CA PHE A 261 4.69 -6.33 -9.80
C PHE A 261 4.51 -4.81 -9.84
N THR A 262 5.39 -4.14 -10.57
CA THR A 262 5.15 -2.76 -11.01
C THR A 262 3.98 -2.72 -12.00
N SER A 263 3.46 -1.52 -12.28
CA SER A 263 2.39 -1.30 -13.26
C SER A 263 2.75 -1.71 -14.70
N ASN A 264 4.03 -1.98 -14.99
CA ASN A 264 4.57 -2.44 -16.27
C ASN A 264 5.01 -3.91 -16.24
N GLY A 265 4.75 -4.65 -15.15
CA GLY A 265 5.02 -6.09 -15.08
C GLY A 265 6.42 -6.49 -14.60
N THR A 266 7.20 -5.56 -14.08
CA THR A 266 8.49 -5.91 -13.43
C THR A 266 8.21 -6.54 -12.08
N PHE A 267 8.75 -7.73 -11.82
CA PHE A 267 8.63 -8.42 -10.53
C PHE A 267 9.20 -7.56 -9.39
N ILE A 268 8.48 -7.51 -8.27
CA ILE A 268 8.89 -6.80 -7.04
C ILE A 268 9.17 -7.80 -5.92
N THR A 269 8.18 -8.63 -5.57
CA THR A 269 8.26 -9.57 -4.45
C THR A 269 7.20 -10.66 -4.56
N LYS A 270 7.34 -11.71 -3.74
CA LYS A 270 6.34 -12.77 -3.57
C LYS A 270 6.28 -13.22 -2.12
N TRP A 271 5.16 -13.83 -1.75
CA TRP A 271 4.98 -14.48 -0.45
C TRP A 271 4.08 -15.69 -0.61
N GLU A 272 4.27 -16.66 0.29
CA GLU A 272 3.47 -17.88 0.34
C GLU A 272 2.01 -17.55 0.67
N SER A 273 1.11 -18.22 -0.04
CA SER A 273 -0.32 -18.19 0.21
C SER A 273 -1.00 -19.39 -0.43
N THR A 274 -1.79 -20.11 0.35
CA THR A 274 -2.35 -21.40 -0.03
C THR A 274 -3.74 -21.32 -0.66
N GLY A 275 -4.16 -20.13 -1.10
CA GLY A 275 -5.49 -19.88 -1.66
C GLY A 275 -5.53 -19.91 -3.18
N SER A 276 -6.60 -20.45 -3.75
CA SER A 276 -6.79 -20.54 -5.21
C SER A 276 -7.73 -19.49 -5.81
N GLY A 277 -8.39 -18.69 -4.98
CA GLY A 277 -9.40 -17.74 -5.42
C GLY A 277 -8.86 -16.35 -5.75
N GLY A 278 -9.77 -15.37 -5.74
CA GLY A 278 -9.48 -13.99 -6.06
C GLY A 278 -8.60 -13.29 -5.04
N VAL A 279 -8.09 -12.13 -5.45
CA VAL A 279 -7.33 -11.21 -4.60
C VAL A 279 -7.92 -9.82 -4.66
N ALA A 280 -7.88 -9.10 -3.53
CA ALA A 280 -8.19 -7.68 -3.44
C ALA A 280 -7.15 -6.98 -2.59
N VAL A 281 -6.92 -5.68 -2.84
CA VAL A 281 -5.97 -4.87 -2.09
C VAL A 281 -6.64 -3.60 -1.60
N ASP A 282 -6.52 -3.29 -0.31
CA ASP A 282 -7.08 -2.07 0.27
C ASP A 282 -6.13 -0.87 0.16
N ARG A 283 -6.64 0.31 0.53
CA ARG A 283 -5.87 1.57 0.49
C ARG A 283 -4.64 1.60 1.39
N GLY A 284 -4.59 0.77 2.44
CA GLY A 284 -3.39 0.64 3.27
C GLY A 284 -2.39 -0.38 2.73
N GLY A 285 -2.70 -1.03 1.61
CA GLY A 285 -1.87 -2.02 0.95
C GLY A 285 -2.05 -3.44 1.49
N ASN A 286 -3.06 -3.70 2.34
CA ASN A 286 -3.37 -5.06 2.78
C ASN A 286 -3.94 -5.87 1.62
N VAL A 287 -3.56 -7.14 1.54
CA VAL A 287 -3.97 -8.06 0.50
C VAL A 287 -4.90 -9.10 1.11
N TYR A 288 -6.08 -9.25 0.54
CA TYR A 288 -7.08 -10.24 0.91
C TYR A 288 -7.12 -11.28 -0.20
N GLN A 289 -6.98 -12.56 0.14
CA GLN A 289 -7.06 -13.66 -0.81
C GLN A 289 -8.06 -14.69 -0.35
N VAL A 290 -8.84 -15.18 -1.31
CA VAL A 290 -9.76 -16.28 -1.07
C VAL A 290 -8.99 -17.61 -1.11
N ASP A 291 -9.12 -18.39 -0.04
CA ASP A 291 -8.69 -19.77 0.02
C ASP A 291 -9.93 -20.68 -0.06
N SER A 292 -10.34 -20.95 -1.30
CA SER A 292 -11.50 -21.78 -1.63
C SER A 292 -11.38 -23.20 -1.06
N SER A 293 -10.16 -23.73 -0.98
CA SER A 293 -9.90 -25.08 -0.44
C SER A 293 -10.18 -25.19 1.06
N ARG A 294 -10.01 -24.08 1.80
CA ARG A 294 -10.25 -24.00 3.24
C ARG A 294 -11.52 -23.25 3.61
N ASN A 295 -12.31 -22.80 2.63
CA ASN A 295 -13.50 -21.97 2.84
C ASN A 295 -13.18 -20.77 3.74
N SER A 296 -12.12 -20.03 3.39
CA SER A 296 -11.62 -18.94 4.23
C SER A 296 -11.03 -17.80 3.40
N ILE A 297 -10.85 -16.66 4.04
CA ILE A 297 -10.18 -15.48 3.50
C ILE A 297 -8.91 -15.25 4.30
N GLN A 298 -7.78 -15.16 3.63
CA GLN A 298 -6.49 -14.83 4.22
C GLN A 298 -6.21 -13.34 4.03
N LYS A 299 -5.72 -12.68 5.08
CA LYS A 299 -5.25 -11.29 5.04
C LYS A 299 -3.75 -11.25 5.24
N PHE A 300 -3.07 -10.58 4.31
CA PHE A 300 -1.65 -10.26 4.37
C PHE A 300 -1.47 -8.76 4.43
N SER A 301 -0.42 -8.30 5.09
CA SER A 301 -0.11 -6.89 5.20
C SER A 301 1.36 -6.62 4.95
N PRO A 302 1.69 -5.47 4.32
CA PRO A 302 3.08 -5.10 4.12
C PRO A 302 3.76 -4.84 5.47
N SER A 303 5.04 -5.20 5.60
CA SER A 303 5.85 -4.84 6.76
C SER A 303 5.89 -3.32 6.95
N ARG A 304 5.67 -2.87 8.19
CA ARG A 304 5.82 -1.46 8.59
C ARG A 304 7.17 -1.27 9.25
N ASP A 305 8.18 -1.08 8.41
CA ASP A 305 9.56 -1.03 8.86
C ASP A 305 9.86 0.29 9.58
N ILE A 306 10.76 0.23 10.55
CA ILE A 306 11.15 1.40 11.34
C ILE A 306 12.53 1.86 10.90
N LEU A 307 12.60 3.09 10.41
CA LEU A 307 13.86 3.74 10.08
C LEU A 307 14.44 4.42 11.32
N TRP A 308 15.72 4.14 11.57
CA TRP A 308 16.50 4.67 12.68
C TRP A 308 17.68 5.48 12.17
N ARG A 309 18.03 6.54 12.91
CA ARG A 309 19.25 7.32 12.72
C ARG A 309 20.00 7.46 14.03
N ASN A 310 21.29 7.14 14.01
CA ASN A 310 22.18 7.42 15.13
C ASN A 310 22.70 8.86 15.01
N THR A 311 22.38 9.71 15.98
CA THR A 311 22.69 11.14 15.93
C THR A 311 24.15 11.47 16.21
N SER A 312 24.93 10.56 16.81
CA SER A 312 26.35 10.76 17.08
C SER A 312 27.23 10.21 15.95
N THR A 313 26.90 9.04 15.40
CA THR A 313 27.71 8.40 14.35
C THR A 313 27.24 8.74 12.93
N GLY A 314 25.99 9.16 12.77
CA GLY A 314 25.38 9.40 11.47
C GLY A 314 24.95 8.12 10.73
N GLN A 315 25.04 6.95 11.39
CA GLN A 315 24.55 5.68 10.87
C GLN A 315 23.03 5.70 10.74
N ASN A 316 22.53 4.98 9.73
CA ASN A 316 21.11 4.82 9.46
C ASN A 316 20.79 3.33 9.38
N LEU A 317 19.70 2.88 9.99
CA LEU A 317 19.36 1.47 10.17
C LEU A 317 17.86 1.28 9.93
N VAL A 318 17.49 0.30 9.12
CA VAL A 318 16.09 -0.12 8.97
C VAL A 318 15.87 -1.37 9.81
N TRP A 319 14.81 -1.38 10.60
CA TRP A 319 14.27 -2.58 11.23
C TRP A 319 13.14 -3.12 10.39
N TYR A 320 13.28 -4.36 9.95
CA TYR A 320 12.18 -5.07 9.33
C TYR A 320 11.25 -5.60 10.41
N MET A 321 9.98 -5.26 10.29
CA MET A 321 8.98 -5.51 11.34
C MET A 321 7.93 -6.50 10.86
N ASN A 322 7.54 -7.41 11.75
CA ASN A 322 6.29 -8.16 11.67
C ASN A 322 5.45 -7.81 12.90
N GLY A 323 4.49 -6.89 12.72
CA GLY A 323 3.83 -6.21 13.83
C GLY A 323 4.86 -5.48 14.71
N VAL A 324 4.95 -5.88 15.99
CA VAL A 324 5.92 -5.33 16.95
C VAL A 324 7.22 -6.12 17.06
N SER A 325 7.33 -7.25 16.36
CA SER A 325 8.52 -8.11 16.38
C SER A 325 9.49 -7.69 15.28
N ARG A 326 10.74 -7.40 15.65
CA ARG A 326 11.83 -7.17 14.68
C ARG A 326 12.30 -8.50 14.11
N THR A 327 12.11 -8.72 12.81
CA THR A 327 12.51 -9.95 12.12
C THR A 327 13.97 -9.90 11.67
N SER A 328 14.42 -8.75 11.17
CA SER A 328 15.81 -8.51 10.79
C SER A 328 16.13 -7.01 10.77
N SER A 329 17.36 -6.63 10.43
CA SER A 329 17.75 -5.23 10.30
C SER A 329 18.88 -5.04 9.29
N VAL A 330 18.87 -3.91 8.57
CA VAL A 330 19.88 -3.59 7.55
C VAL A 330 20.31 -2.13 7.66
N TYR A 331 21.62 -1.89 7.58
CA TYR A 331 22.18 -0.54 7.56
C TYR A 331 22.02 0.10 6.18
N LEU A 332 21.63 1.37 6.16
CA LEU A 332 21.70 2.23 4.97
C LEU A 332 23.04 2.97 4.94
N THR A 333 23.29 3.69 3.85
CA THR A 333 24.43 4.63 3.75
C THR A 333 24.43 5.61 4.92
N SER A 334 25.54 5.68 5.65
CA SER A 334 25.75 6.64 6.74
C SER A 334 25.90 8.07 6.21
N VAL A 335 25.36 9.03 6.95
CA VAL A 335 25.58 10.47 6.73
C VAL A 335 26.25 11.03 7.97
N THR A 336 27.58 11.11 7.94
CA THR A 336 28.43 11.49 9.08
C THR A 336 28.31 12.96 9.47
N ASN A 337 27.92 13.83 8.54
CA ASN A 337 27.56 15.20 8.87
C ASN A 337 26.25 15.22 9.69
N GLN A 338 26.39 15.47 10.99
CA GLN A 338 25.30 15.44 11.96
C GLN A 338 24.27 16.56 11.79
N ALA A 339 24.57 17.60 11.00
CA ALA A 339 23.61 18.64 10.65
C ALA A 339 22.51 18.09 9.73
N TRP A 340 22.78 17.03 8.98
CA TRP A 340 21.74 16.33 8.21
C TRP A 340 20.88 15.47 9.15
N LYS A 341 19.60 15.81 9.19
CA LYS A 341 18.55 15.05 9.89
C LYS A 341 17.64 14.40 8.86
N ILE A 342 17.23 13.16 9.12
CA ILE A 342 16.10 12.56 8.41
C ILE A 342 14.85 13.13 9.07
N VAL A 343 13.97 13.72 8.27
CA VAL A 343 12.82 14.49 8.78
C VAL A 343 11.48 13.89 8.37
N GLY A 344 11.49 12.91 7.47
CA GLY A 344 10.31 12.15 7.10
C GLY A 344 10.64 11.05 6.10
N THR A 345 9.68 10.16 5.91
CA THR A 345 9.67 9.14 4.87
C THR A 345 8.33 9.19 4.15
N ASN A 346 8.35 9.19 2.83
CA ASN A 346 7.15 9.12 1.99
C ASN A 346 7.54 8.79 0.55
N ASP A 347 6.63 8.33 -0.29
CA ASP A 347 6.87 8.02 -1.71
C ASP A 347 6.85 9.31 -2.54
N PHE A 348 7.97 10.03 -2.61
CA PHE A 348 8.03 11.34 -3.28
C PHE A 348 8.06 11.19 -4.80
N ASN A 349 8.60 10.09 -5.34
CA ASN A 349 8.68 9.87 -6.79
C ASN A 349 7.51 9.04 -7.37
N ASN A 350 6.56 8.60 -6.55
CA ASN A 350 5.42 7.75 -6.90
C ASN A 350 5.83 6.39 -7.52
N ASP A 351 6.96 5.82 -7.09
CA ASP A 351 7.41 4.50 -7.55
C ASP A 351 6.88 3.34 -6.68
N GLY A 352 6.06 3.67 -5.69
CA GLY A 352 5.44 2.75 -4.76
C GLY A 352 6.32 2.39 -3.57
N LYS A 353 7.45 3.07 -3.36
CA LYS A 353 8.41 2.80 -2.29
C LYS A 353 8.66 4.07 -1.47
N PRO A 354 8.83 3.95 -0.15
CA PRO A 354 9.09 5.11 0.69
C PRO A 354 10.51 5.65 0.43
N ASP A 355 10.60 6.93 0.11
CA ASP A 355 11.83 7.71 0.02
C ASP A 355 12.17 8.39 1.35
N ILE A 356 13.38 8.93 1.45
CA ILE A 356 13.88 9.57 2.68
C ILE A 356 14.06 11.07 2.47
N LEU A 357 13.32 11.88 3.23
CA LEU A 357 13.44 13.33 3.23
C LEU A 357 14.47 13.78 4.27
N TRP A 358 15.41 14.60 3.82
CA TRP A 358 16.52 15.12 4.60
C TRP A 358 16.47 16.65 4.71
N ARG A 359 16.87 17.16 5.87
CA ARG A 359 17.11 18.59 6.10
C ARG A 359 18.44 18.81 6.80
N ASN A 360 19.21 19.77 6.30
CA ASN A 360 20.42 20.25 6.97
C ASN A 360 20.06 21.38 7.93
N THR A 361 20.24 21.18 9.22
CA THR A 361 19.89 22.15 10.28
C THR A 361 20.89 23.30 10.44
N SER A 362 21.97 23.31 9.66
CA SER A 362 22.95 24.40 9.66
C SER A 362 22.80 25.28 8.42
N THR A 363 22.60 24.67 7.25
CA THR A 363 22.48 25.39 5.96
C THR A 363 21.05 25.65 5.53
N GLY A 364 20.09 24.88 6.07
CA GLY A 364 18.68 24.95 5.66
C GLY A 364 18.37 24.21 4.35
N GLN A 365 19.36 23.52 3.76
CA GLN A 365 19.18 22.70 2.56
C GLN A 365 18.23 21.53 2.82
N ASN A 366 17.44 21.17 1.82
CA ASN A 366 16.51 20.05 1.87
C ASN A 366 16.74 19.16 0.64
N LEU A 367 16.65 17.85 0.80
CA LEU A 367 16.76 16.91 -0.31
C LEU A 367 15.96 15.65 -0.03
N VAL A 368 15.63 14.91 -1.08
CA VAL A 368 15.06 13.57 -1.02
C VAL A 368 16.10 12.59 -1.56
N TRP A 369 16.30 11.50 -0.84
CA TRP A 369 16.91 10.29 -1.38
C TRP A 369 15.81 9.42 -1.94
N TYR A 370 15.82 9.21 -3.26
CA TYR A 370 14.92 8.25 -3.87
C TYR A 370 15.42 6.84 -3.56
N MET A 371 14.55 5.99 -3.04
CA MET A 371 14.91 4.70 -2.46
C MET A 371 14.26 3.55 -3.21
N ASN A 372 15.00 2.46 -3.34
CA ASN A 372 14.47 1.17 -3.73
C ASN A 372 14.82 0.15 -2.64
N GLY A 373 13.91 -0.01 -1.68
CA GLY A 373 14.22 -0.70 -0.42
C GLY A 373 15.33 0.03 0.33
N VAL A 374 16.43 -0.67 0.61
CA VAL A 374 17.60 -0.12 1.32
C VAL A 374 18.61 0.58 0.40
N SER A 375 18.40 0.53 -0.91
CA SER A 375 19.31 1.09 -1.90
C SER A 375 18.87 2.49 -2.32
N ARG A 376 19.76 3.49 -2.21
CA ARG A 376 19.52 4.83 -2.75
C ARG A 376 19.72 4.80 -4.27
N THR A 377 18.66 5.06 -5.03
CA THR A 377 18.71 5.07 -6.51
C THR A 377 19.23 6.41 -7.04
N SER A 378 18.81 7.52 -6.42
CA SER A 378 19.26 8.86 -6.80
C SER A 378 18.97 9.89 -5.69
N THR A 379 19.26 11.17 -5.94
CA THR A 379 19.05 12.27 -4.99
C THR A 379 18.50 13.48 -5.72
N ALA A 380 17.50 14.12 -5.14
CA ALA A 380 16.92 15.35 -5.66
C ALA A 380 16.89 16.44 -4.59
N TYR A 381 17.29 17.66 -4.95
CA TYR A 381 17.29 18.80 -4.04
C TYR A 381 15.95 19.53 -4.09
N LEU A 382 15.50 19.97 -2.91
CA LEU A 382 14.32 20.82 -2.73
C LEU A 382 14.78 22.25 -2.45
N SER A 383 13.86 23.20 -2.50
CA SER A 383 14.14 24.60 -2.14
C SER A 383 14.75 24.71 -0.74
N THR A 384 15.85 25.46 -0.63
CA THR A 384 16.52 25.75 0.65
C THR A 384 15.67 26.69 1.50
N VAL A 385 15.53 26.37 2.78
CA VAL A 385 14.91 27.26 3.79
C VAL A 385 15.96 27.59 4.83
N THR A 386 16.64 28.73 4.66
CA THR A 386 17.78 29.17 5.48
C THR A 386 17.40 29.50 6.92
N SER A 387 16.14 29.89 7.15
CA SER A 387 15.62 30.11 8.50
C SER A 387 15.59 28.79 9.28
N GLN A 388 16.35 28.75 10.37
CA GLN A 388 16.42 27.58 11.24
C GLN A 388 15.19 27.41 12.14
N ALA A 389 14.33 28.42 12.23
CA ALA A 389 13.06 28.33 12.93
C ALA A 389 12.07 27.43 12.19
N TRP A 390 12.17 27.33 10.86
CA TRP A 390 11.33 26.43 10.07
C TRP A 390 11.86 25.00 10.11
N LYS A 391 11.02 24.10 10.62
CA LYS A 391 11.25 22.65 10.72
C LYS A 391 10.25 21.90 9.83
N ILE A 392 10.69 20.82 9.21
CA ILE A 392 9.81 19.89 8.49
C ILE A 392 9.28 18.89 9.51
N VAL A 393 7.98 18.88 9.77
CA VAL A 393 7.38 18.14 10.89
C VAL A 393 6.43 17.03 10.44
N GLY A 394 6.22 16.86 9.14
CA GLY A 394 5.43 15.78 8.58
C GLY A 394 5.43 15.79 7.06
N ALA A 395 4.93 14.70 6.49
CA ALA A 395 4.63 14.60 5.07
C ALA A 395 3.31 13.85 4.89
N GLY A 396 2.52 14.23 3.90
CA GLY A 396 1.21 13.64 3.62
C GLY A 396 0.53 14.37 2.48
N ASP A 397 -0.44 13.75 1.82
CA ASP A 397 -1.15 14.33 0.68
C ASP A 397 -2.23 15.33 1.15
N PHE A 398 -1.87 16.62 1.26
CA PHE A 398 -2.75 17.67 1.79
C PHE A 398 -3.60 18.34 0.70
N ASN A 399 -3.44 18.00 -0.58
CA ASN A 399 -4.26 18.49 -1.68
C ASN A 399 -5.03 17.40 -2.44
N ASN A 400 -4.88 16.13 -2.05
CA ASN A 400 -5.48 14.94 -2.67
C ASN A 400 -5.04 14.74 -4.14
N ASP A 401 -3.80 15.07 -4.48
CA ASP A 401 -3.24 14.84 -5.82
C ASP A 401 -2.53 13.48 -5.96
N GLY A 402 -2.54 12.67 -4.89
CA GLY A 402 -1.89 11.37 -4.82
C GLY A 402 -0.39 11.44 -4.57
N ARG A 403 0.15 12.62 -4.22
CA ARG A 403 1.58 12.84 -3.93
C ARG A 403 1.75 13.37 -2.51
N PRO A 404 2.87 13.06 -1.85
CA PRO A 404 3.12 13.57 -0.51
C PRO A 404 3.58 15.03 -0.53
N ASP A 405 2.85 15.87 0.19
CA ASP A 405 3.21 17.25 0.49
C ASP A 405 4.07 17.34 1.76
N ILE A 406 4.72 18.49 1.98
CA ILE A 406 5.60 18.72 3.13
C ILE A 406 4.98 19.71 4.10
N LEU A 407 4.81 19.27 5.36
CA LEU A 407 4.32 20.08 6.45
C LEU A 407 5.47 20.72 7.23
N TRP A 408 5.44 22.04 7.31
CA TRP A 408 6.41 22.88 7.99
C TRP A 408 5.81 23.53 9.25
N ARG A 409 6.63 23.69 10.29
CA ARG A 409 6.32 24.47 11.48
C ARG A 409 7.45 25.44 11.81
N ASN A 410 7.10 26.69 12.06
CA ASN A 410 8.02 27.69 12.58
C ASN A 410 8.04 27.63 14.11
N THR A 411 9.17 27.25 14.70
CA THR A 411 9.32 27.06 16.16
C THR A 411 9.52 28.36 16.94
N SER A 412 9.49 29.51 16.27
CA SER A 412 9.59 30.82 16.91
C SER A 412 8.26 31.57 16.86
N THR A 413 7.54 31.49 15.73
CA THR A 413 6.25 32.17 15.53
C THR A 413 5.05 31.26 15.77
N GLY A 414 5.23 29.95 15.69
CA GLY A 414 4.13 28.98 15.77
C GLY A 414 3.34 28.80 14.48
N GLN A 415 3.76 29.47 13.39
CA GLN A 415 3.15 29.34 12.07
C GLN A 415 3.32 27.92 11.52
N ASN A 416 2.34 27.44 10.78
CA ASN A 416 2.34 26.15 10.12
C ASN A 416 2.07 26.35 8.62
N LEU A 417 2.79 25.65 7.76
CA LEU A 417 2.78 25.85 6.31
C LEU A 417 2.87 24.49 5.62
N VAL A 418 2.00 24.24 4.64
CA VAL A 418 2.14 23.08 3.75
C VAL A 418 2.77 23.56 2.45
N TRP A 419 3.74 22.81 1.95
CA TRP A 419 4.23 22.93 0.58
C TRP A 419 3.60 21.85 -0.27
N TYR A 420 2.92 22.26 -1.33
CA TYR A 420 2.42 21.31 -2.31
C TYR A 420 3.57 20.82 -3.19
N MET A 421 3.68 19.51 -3.36
CA MET A 421 4.86 18.88 -3.96
C MET A 421 4.51 18.00 -5.16
N ASN A 422 5.40 18.00 -6.16
CA ASN A 422 5.44 17.00 -7.22
C ASN A 422 6.87 16.46 -7.32
N GLY A 423 7.16 15.38 -6.60
CA GLY A 423 8.54 14.97 -6.36
C GLY A 423 9.29 15.99 -5.52
N ALA A 424 10.49 16.35 -5.98
CA ALA A 424 11.29 17.41 -5.35
C ALA A 424 10.88 18.83 -5.74
N VAL A 425 9.88 19.00 -6.61
CA VAL A 425 9.43 20.32 -7.09
C VAL A 425 8.27 20.82 -6.24
N ARG A 426 8.40 22.03 -5.67
CA ARG A 426 7.30 22.72 -5.00
C ARG A 426 6.37 23.37 -6.03
N THR A 427 5.11 22.96 -6.06
CA THR A 427 4.08 23.48 -6.98
C THR A 427 3.25 24.60 -6.37
N GLY A 428 3.22 24.69 -5.04
CA GLY A 428 2.46 25.72 -4.32
C GLY A 428 2.73 25.69 -2.82
N SER A 429 1.91 26.43 -2.06
CA SER A 429 1.92 26.36 -0.60
C SER A 429 0.70 27.01 0.01
N VAL A 430 0.35 26.60 1.23
CA VAL A 430 -0.76 27.16 1.99
C VAL A 430 -0.45 27.21 3.49
N TYR A 431 -0.78 28.32 4.14
CA TYR A 431 -0.66 28.44 5.59
C TYR A 431 -1.82 27.71 6.28
N LEU A 432 -1.50 26.99 7.35
CA LEU A 432 -2.49 26.42 8.27
C LEU A 432 -2.68 27.34 9.48
N THR A 433 -3.64 26.99 10.34
CA THR A 433 -3.88 27.69 11.62
C THR A 433 -2.58 27.79 12.43
N THR A 434 -2.26 28.99 12.90
CA THR A 434 -1.06 29.24 13.72
C THR A 434 -1.28 28.78 15.16
N VAL A 435 -0.29 28.11 15.75
CA VAL A 435 -0.27 27.72 17.16
C VAL A 435 0.92 28.40 17.83
N THR A 436 0.68 29.55 18.44
CA THR A 436 1.72 30.42 19.03
C THR A 436 2.42 29.80 20.24
N SER A 437 1.76 28.87 20.94
CA SER A 437 2.37 28.13 22.03
C SER A 437 3.48 27.23 21.51
N GLN A 438 4.70 27.46 21.99
CA GLN A 438 5.88 26.69 21.62
C GLN A 438 5.96 25.33 22.29
N ALA A 439 5.14 25.08 23.32
CA ALA A 439 5.02 23.78 23.95
C ALA A 439 4.33 22.76 23.03
N TRP A 440 3.42 23.22 22.16
CA TRP A 440 2.79 22.37 21.16
C TRP A 440 3.71 22.13 19.97
N LYS A 441 4.08 20.87 19.74
CA LYS A 441 4.75 20.44 18.51
C LYS A 441 3.87 19.48 17.73
N ILE A 442 3.97 19.59 16.41
CA ILE A 442 3.45 18.59 15.48
C ILE A 442 4.40 17.39 15.54
N VAL A 443 3.84 16.20 15.66
CA VAL A 443 4.61 14.97 15.80
C VAL A 443 4.43 14.03 14.62
N GLY A 444 3.38 14.20 13.85
CA GLY A 444 3.15 13.36 12.69
C GLY A 444 1.84 13.70 12.00
N THR A 445 1.63 12.99 10.91
CA THR A 445 0.45 13.05 10.07
C THR A 445 -0.15 11.66 9.92
N GLY A 446 -1.46 11.57 9.75
CA GLY A 446 -2.14 10.29 9.55
C GLY A 446 -3.65 10.51 9.50
N ASP A 447 -4.40 9.62 8.87
CA ASP A 447 -5.86 9.70 8.78
C ASP A 447 -6.54 9.18 10.06
N PHE A 448 -6.76 10.05 11.04
CA PHE A 448 -7.29 9.69 12.37
C PHE A 448 -8.83 9.69 12.42
N ASN A 449 -9.52 10.09 11.35
CA ASN A 449 -10.98 10.04 11.23
C ASN A 449 -11.50 9.12 10.11
N ASN A 450 -10.61 8.49 9.35
CA ASN A 450 -10.89 7.62 8.20
C ASN A 450 -11.60 8.33 7.03
N ASP A 451 -11.34 9.62 6.81
CA ASP A 451 -11.90 10.38 5.69
C ASP A 451 -11.02 10.34 4.43
N GLY A 452 -9.88 9.64 4.49
CA GLY A 452 -8.90 9.50 3.42
C GLY A 452 -7.89 10.64 3.34
N LYS A 453 -7.89 11.58 4.29
CA LYS A 453 -7.01 12.76 4.29
C LYS A 453 -6.07 12.75 5.49
N PRO A 454 -4.88 13.36 5.38
CA PRO A 454 -3.94 13.41 6.49
C PRO A 454 -4.38 14.42 7.55
N ASP A 455 -4.67 13.92 8.76
CA ASP A 455 -4.82 14.73 9.97
C ASP A 455 -3.47 15.02 10.62
N ILE A 456 -3.45 15.94 11.59
CA ILE A 456 -2.22 16.38 12.26
C ILE A 456 -2.25 15.98 13.74
N LEU A 457 -1.24 15.21 14.16
CA LEU A 457 -1.04 14.82 15.55
C LEU A 457 -0.11 15.81 16.27
N TRP A 458 -0.59 16.34 17.39
CA TRP A 458 0.09 17.31 18.23
C TRP A 458 0.41 16.73 19.61
N ARG A 459 1.52 17.18 20.19
CA ARG A 459 1.89 16.93 21.60
C ARG A 459 2.37 18.20 22.26
N ASN A 460 1.85 18.46 23.45
CA ASN A 460 2.34 19.49 24.33
C ASN A 460 3.49 18.94 25.18
N THR A 461 4.70 19.45 24.96
CA THR A 461 5.91 18.98 25.65
C THR A 461 6.05 19.49 27.08
N SER A 462 5.13 20.33 27.56
CA SER A 462 5.11 20.80 28.94
C SER A 462 4.07 20.06 29.78
N THR A 463 2.90 19.80 29.21
CA THR A 463 1.77 19.15 29.92
C THR A 463 1.63 17.66 29.61
N GLY A 464 2.22 17.18 28.51
CA GLY A 464 2.06 15.81 28.04
C GLY A 464 0.74 15.54 27.30
N GLN A 465 -0.10 16.58 27.11
CA GLN A 465 -1.36 16.48 26.36
C GLN A 465 -1.10 16.16 24.90
N ASN A 466 -1.99 15.35 24.32
CA ASN A 466 -1.94 14.95 22.92
C ASN A 466 -3.25 15.35 22.24
N LEU A 467 -3.18 15.82 21.00
CA LEU A 467 -4.34 16.38 20.29
C LEU A 467 -4.25 16.00 18.80
N VAL A 468 -5.35 15.51 18.22
CA VAL A 468 -5.51 15.41 16.77
C VAL A 468 -6.24 16.63 16.26
N TRP A 469 -5.79 17.18 15.14
CA TRP A 469 -6.56 18.10 14.33
C TRP A 469 -7.08 17.37 13.11
N TYR A 470 -8.41 17.35 12.94
CA TYR A 470 -9.01 16.84 11.73
C TYR A 470 -8.84 17.86 10.60
N MET A 471 -8.35 17.39 9.45
CA MET A 471 -7.95 18.25 8.34
C MET A 471 -8.71 17.89 7.06
N ASN A 472 -9.16 18.91 6.34
CA ASN A 472 -9.59 18.79 4.96
C ASN A 472 -8.69 19.68 4.11
N GLY A 473 -7.55 19.11 3.71
CA GLY A 473 -6.43 19.85 3.15
C GLY A 473 -5.90 20.91 4.11
N ALA A 474 -5.99 22.19 3.74
CA ALA A 474 -5.49 23.27 4.58
C ALA A 474 -6.43 23.66 5.75
N VAL A 475 -7.67 23.19 5.71
CA VAL A 475 -8.74 23.62 6.63
C VAL A 475 -8.83 22.65 7.80
N ARG A 476 -8.74 23.17 9.03
CA ARG A 476 -9.02 22.39 10.24
C ARG A 476 -10.54 22.29 10.42
N THR A 477 -11.09 21.09 10.30
CA THR A 477 -12.53 20.81 10.43
C THR A 477 -12.93 20.48 11.87
N GLY A 478 -11.99 20.06 12.71
CA GLY A 478 -12.23 19.74 14.11
C GLY A 478 -10.94 19.44 14.87
N SER A 479 -11.07 19.07 16.14
CA SER A 479 -9.94 18.60 16.95
C SER A 479 -10.41 17.77 18.14
N VAL A 480 -9.65 16.74 18.51
CA VAL A 480 -9.97 15.87 19.65
C VAL A 480 -8.71 15.51 20.43
N TYR A 481 -8.78 15.60 21.77
CA TYR A 481 -7.69 15.19 22.66
C TYR A 481 -7.59 13.67 22.74
N LEU A 482 -6.36 13.16 22.77
CA LEU A 482 -6.07 11.77 23.14
C LEU A 482 -5.61 11.71 24.60
N THR A 483 -5.43 10.48 25.10
CA THR A 483 -4.86 10.21 26.42
C THR A 483 -3.57 11.01 26.65
N THR A 484 -3.55 11.80 27.73
CA THR A 484 -2.37 12.56 28.18
C THR A 484 -1.28 11.61 28.68
N VAL A 485 -0.03 11.84 28.25
CA VAL A 485 1.16 11.17 28.78
C VAL A 485 2.04 12.20 29.45
N THR A 486 1.89 12.34 30.77
CA THR A 486 2.57 13.35 31.59
C THR A 486 4.07 13.12 31.72
N SER A 487 4.54 11.87 31.58
CA SER A 487 5.96 11.56 31.52
C SER A 487 6.60 12.26 30.31
N GLN A 488 7.63 13.05 30.59
CA GLN A 488 8.38 13.76 29.58
C GLN A 488 9.42 12.88 28.88
N ASP A 489 9.73 11.72 29.44
CA ASP A 489 10.66 10.75 28.82
C ASP A 489 10.03 10.08 27.61
N TRP A 490 8.70 9.91 27.62
CA TRP A 490 7.97 9.37 26.48
C TRP A 490 7.77 10.44 25.41
N LYS A 491 8.43 10.24 24.28
CA LYS A 491 8.30 11.05 23.05
C LYS A 491 7.56 10.25 22.00
N MET A 492 6.61 10.89 21.32
CA MET A 492 6.01 10.30 20.12
C MET A 492 7.04 10.37 18.98
N ALA A 493 7.33 9.20 18.43
CA ALA A 493 8.34 8.98 17.42
C ALA A 493 7.76 8.94 16.00
N GLY A 494 6.46 8.71 15.86
CA GLY A 494 5.75 8.84 14.60
C GLY A 494 4.41 8.13 14.61
N THR A 495 3.76 8.14 13.45
CA THR A 495 2.45 7.55 13.19
C THR A 495 2.54 6.59 12.02
N ASN A 496 1.98 5.39 12.17
CA ASN A 496 1.88 4.39 11.10
C ASN A 496 0.89 3.30 11.52
N ASP A 497 0.39 2.47 10.61
CA ASP A 497 -0.56 1.38 10.87
C ASP A 497 0.17 0.10 11.31
N PHE A 498 0.55 -0.01 12.58
CA PHE A 498 1.41 -1.08 13.11
C PHE A 498 0.67 -2.39 13.41
N ASN A 499 -0.65 -2.36 13.56
CA ASN A 499 -1.50 -3.56 13.70
C ASN A 499 -2.24 -3.96 12.41
N ASN A 500 -2.09 -3.18 11.33
CA ASN A 500 -2.73 -3.40 10.04
C ASN A 500 -4.27 -3.35 10.06
N ASP A 501 -4.87 -2.65 11.03
CA ASP A 501 -6.32 -2.42 11.06
C ASP A 501 -6.76 -1.30 10.11
N GLY A 502 -5.78 -0.62 9.51
CA GLY A 502 -5.97 0.43 8.53
C GLY A 502 -5.97 1.84 9.08
N LYS A 503 -5.68 2.00 10.37
CA LYS A 503 -5.72 3.27 11.08
C LYS A 503 -4.32 3.64 11.57
N PRO A 504 -4.01 4.94 11.72
CA PRO A 504 -2.72 5.35 12.22
C PRO A 504 -2.56 5.01 13.71
N ASP A 505 -1.64 4.11 14.02
CA ASP A 505 -1.14 3.87 15.37
C ASP A 505 -0.03 4.88 15.73
N ILE A 506 0.29 4.97 17.02
CA ILE A 506 1.28 5.91 17.53
C ILE A 506 2.49 5.14 18.07
N LEU A 507 3.66 5.42 17.50
CA LEU A 507 4.94 4.90 17.97
C LEU A 507 5.54 5.84 19.02
N TRP A 508 5.98 5.27 20.13
CA TRP A 508 6.56 5.98 21.26
C TRP A 508 7.98 5.48 21.53
N ARG A 509 8.85 6.41 21.94
CA ARG A 509 10.20 6.13 22.46
C ARG A 509 10.34 6.76 23.84
N ASN A 510 10.80 5.98 24.81
CA ASN A 510 11.24 6.50 26.08
C ASN A 510 12.72 6.90 25.96
N THR A 511 13.01 8.19 26.12
CA THR A 511 14.36 8.73 25.95
C THR A 511 15.27 8.49 27.14
N ALA A 512 14.73 8.12 28.31
CA ALA A 512 15.52 7.83 29.50
C ALA A 512 16.03 6.38 29.52
N ASN A 513 15.19 5.41 29.15
CA ASN A 513 15.51 3.99 29.27
C ASN A 513 15.56 3.22 27.94
N GLY A 514 15.26 3.87 26.81
CA GLY A 514 15.34 3.27 25.48
C GLY A 514 14.20 2.33 25.10
N GLN A 515 13.16 2.20 25.94
CA GLN A 515 11.96 1.43 25.62
C GLN A 515 11.20 2.03 24.44
N ASN A 516 10.58 1.16 23.65
CA ASN A 516 9.76 1.53 22.50
C ASN A 516 8.39 0.88 22.65
N LEU A 517 7.33 1.62 22.32
CA LEU A 517 5.94 1.19 22.54
C LEU A 517 5.07 1.64 21.36
N VAL A 518 4.23 0.75 20.84
CA VAL A 518 3.13 1.11 19.94
C VAL A 518 1.86 1.26 20.76
N TRP A 519 1.11 2.33 20.52
CA TRP A 519 -0.30 2.43 20.89
C TRP A 519 -1.15 2.09 19.69
N TYR A 520 -1.97 1.05 19.82
CA TYR A 520 -2.95 0.72 18.79
C TYR A 520 -4.13 1.67 18.88
N MET A 521 -4.52 2.26 17.76
CA MET A 521 -5.46 3.37 17.70
C MET A 521 -6.63 3.04 16.78
N ASN A 522 -7.85 3.32 17.24
CA ASN A 522 -9.03 3.39 16.41
C ASN A 522 -9.49 4.85 16.35
N GLY A 523 -8.95 5.57 15.36
CA GLY A 523 -9.01 7.03 15.34
C GLY A 523 -8.31 7.61 16.57
N VAL A 524 -9.04 8.33 17.42
CA VAL A 524 -8.47 8.95 18.64
C VAL A 524 -8.57 8.08 19.89
N VAL A 525 -9.18 6.90 19.78
CA VAL A 525 -9.34 5.95 20.90
C VAL A 525 -8.19 4.94 20.87
N ARG A 526 -7.47 4.81 21.98
CA ARG A 526 -6.47 3.74 22.14
C ARG A 526 -7.17 2.41 22.42
N THR A 527 -7.00 1.43 21.55
CA THR A 527 -7.58 0.08 21.66
C THR A 527 -6.64 -0.92 22.33
N GLY A 528 -5.33 -0.64 22.34
CA GLY A 528 -4.34 -1.50 22.95
C GLY A 528 -2.94 -0.90 22.92
N SER A 529 -1.94 -1.74 23.20
CA SER A 529 -0.53 -1.36 23.05
C SER A 529 0.38 -2.57 23.10
N ALA A 530 1.56 -2.46 22.52
CA ALA A 530 2.59 -3.49 22.58
C ALA A 530 4.00 -2.89 22.57
N TYR A 531 4.90 -3.47 23.37
CA TYR A 531 6.31 -3.07 23.42
C TYR A 531 7.06 -3.66 22.23
N LEU A 532 8.01 -2.89 21.70
CA LEU A 532 9.02 -3.39 20.77
C LEU A 532 10.34 -3.61 21.50
N THR A 533 11.28 -4.27 20.83
CA THR A 533 12.66 -4.41 21.31
C THR A 533 13.23 -3.06 21.76
N PRO A 534 13.73 -2.92 23.00
CA PRO A 534 14.32 -1.68 23.48
C PRO A 534 15.67 -1.41 22.78
N VAL A 535 16.01 -0.13 22.63
CA VAL A 535 17.33 0.31 22.14
C VAL A 535 17.95 1.19 23.20
N ALA A 536 18.87 0.61 23.98
CA ALA A 536 19.51 1.26 25.12
C ALA A 536 20.35 2.49 24.73
N ASP A 537 21.02 2.44 23.57
CA ASP A 537 21.74 3.61 23.05
C ASP A 537 20.75 4.71 22.63
N GLN A 538 20.76 5.80 23.41
CA GLN A 538 19.87 6.94 23.25
C GLN A 538 20.21 7.81 22.02
N ASN A 539 21.38 7.62 21.40
CA ASN A 539 21.75 8.29 20.15
C ASN A 539 20.92 7.76 18.96
N TRP A 540 20.39 6.54 19.06
CA TRP A 540 19.44 6.04 18.08
C TRP A 540 18.07 6.71 18.26
N LYS A 541 17.65 7.41 17.21
CA LYS A 541 16.33 8.05 17.08
C LYS A 541 15.54 7.35 15.98
N MET A 542 14.28 7.04 16.26
CA MET A 542 13.33 6.60 15.25
C MET A 542 12.90 7.81 14.41
N VAL A 543 12.85 7.62 13.10
CA VAL A 543 12.39 8.61 12.14
C VAL A 543 10.86 8.61 12.13
N GLY A 544 10.27 9.81 12.18
CA GLY A 544 8.82 9.98 12.01
C GLY A 544 8.13 11.00 12.92
N GLY A 545 8.86 11.79 13.72
CA GLY A 545 8.22 12.74 14.64
C GLY A 545 9.16 13.65 15.43
N GLN A 546 8.77 14.06 16.65
CA GLN A 546 9.48 15.06 17.49
C GLN A 546 10.96 14.76 17.71
N ASN A 547 11.41 13.52 17.50
CA ASN A 547 12.78 13.08 17.68
C ASN A 547 13.77 13.64 16.64
N ASN A 548 13.28 14.35 15.61
CA ASN A 548 14.10 14.83 14.49
C ASN A 548 14.69 16.24 14.70
N TYR A 549 14.40 16.93 15.81
CA TYR A 549 14.90 18.28 16.10
C TYR A 549 15.26 18.56 17.55
#